data_AF-A0A8H3X7U3-F1
#
_entry.id   AF-A0A8H3X7U3-F1
#
_cell.length_a   1.000
_cell.length_b   1.000
_cell.length_c   1.000
_cell.angle_alpha   90.00
_cell.angle_beta   90.00
_cell.angle_gamma   90.00
#
_symmetry.space_group_name_H-M   'P 1'
#
loop_
_entity.id
_entity.type
_entity.pdbx_description
1 polymer ?
#
loop_
_entity_poly.entity_id
_entity_poly.type
_entity_poly.pdbx_seq_one_letter_code
_entity_poly.pdbx_strand_id
1 'polypeptide(L)'
;MISNIARKQTRIGELLGEKLALQLIYRRCKAEADLSEFNRVWVFNWYQKWKAREINSYRNILNLNQQILALHNNQQNRRNMAGIPQPFFDWGDDIPDFFAKLRLYLQNQGVNPADNAGGPPTGREVAIGYLRGCMRGRALEWFDEEITTKQNWELANLLDNTGQANLVAVNGRTAVQIGNQALNEVLGQPGTAIVKLRAVEGPWDEDWRIAGGRPTNNTPNAPNANAGNTVVVPGIRFGQAV
;
A
#
# COMPACT_ATOMS: atom_id res chain seq x y z
N MET A 1 47.87 16.46 -91.43
CA MET A 1 47.36 15.09 -91.21
C MET A 1 47.64 14.57 -89.78
N ILE A 2 48.86 14.72 -89.26
CA ILE A 2 49.30 14.24 -87.92
C ILE A 2 48.52 14.86 -86.73
N SER A 3 48.21 16.16 -86.76
CA SER A 3 47.47 16.86 -85.68
C SER A 3 46.06 16.30 -85.43
N ASN A 4 45.35 15.88 -86.48
CA ASN A 4 44.02 15.27 -86.34
C ASN A 4 44.07 13.85 -85.76
N ILE A 5 45.16 13.12 -85.97
CA ILE A 5 45.36 11.77 -85.40
C ILE A 5 45.63 11.88 -83.90
N ALA A 6 46.51 12.79 -83.50
CA ALA A 6 46.80 13.06 -82.08
C ALA A 6 45.54 13.48 -81.31
N ARG A 7 44.73 14.40 -81.86
CA ARG A 7 43.47 14.84 -81.24
C ARG A 7 42.45 13.70 -81.09
N LYS A 8 42.34 12.82 -82.09
CA LYS A 8 41.47 11.63 -82.01
C LYS A 8 41.97 10.62 -80.96
N GLN A 9 43.28 10.41 -80.86
CA GLN A 9 43.88 9.55 -79.83
C GLN A 9 43.64 10.10 -78.42
N THR A 10 43.80 11.41 -78.20
CA THR A 10 43.46 12.07 -76.94
C THR A 10 41.98 11.88 -76.59
N ARG A 11 41.07 12.11 -77.55
CA ARG A 11 39.63 11.94 -77.34
C ARG A 11 39.22 10.51 -77.00
N ILE A 12 39.89 9.52 -77.61
CA ILE A 12 39.66 8.10 -77.30
C ILE A 12 40.15 7.79 -75.87
N GLY A 13 41.28 8.35 -75.45
CA GLY A 13 41.78 8.21 -74.08
C GLY A 13 40.82 8.78 -73.03
N GLU A 14 40.26 9.96 -73.29
CA GLU A 14 39.22 10.58 -72.44
C GLU A 14 37.98 9.70 -72.32
N LEU A 15 37.43 9.23 -73.45
CA LEU A 15 36.24 8.37 -73.46
C LEU A 15 36.47 7.02 -72.76
N LEU A 16 37.68 6.45 -72.86
CA LEU A 16 38.04 5.24 -72.13
C LEU A 16 38.17 5.51 -70.62
N GLY A 17 38.72 6.66 -70.23
CA GLY A 17 38.76 7.11 -68.84
C GLY A 17 37.37 7.33 -68.25
N GLU A 18 36.48 8.01 -68.97
CA GLU A 18 35.08 8.22 -68.60
C GLU A 18 34.34 6.88 -68.45
N LYS A 19 34.53 5.96 -69.39
CA LYS A 19 33.91 4.62 -69.33
C LYS A 19 34.36 3.84 -68.10
N LEU A 20 35.64 3.89 -67.75
CA LEU A 20 36.18 3.24 -66.55
C LEU A 20 35.63 3.88 -65.27
N ALA A 21 35.57 5.22 -65.21
CA ALA A 21 35.01 5.94 -64.07
C ALA A 21 33.53 5.60 -63.83
N LEU A 22 32.72 5.57 -64.90
CA LEU A 22 31.30 5.19 -64.81
C LEU A 22 31.11 3.74 -64.35
N GLN A 23 31.96 2.82 -64.82
CA GLN A 23 31.93 1.42 -64.36
C GLN A 23 32.25 1.28 -62.87
N LEU A 24 33.21 2.05 -62.35
CA LEU A 24 33.55 2.05 -60.93
C LEU A 24 32.41 2.63 -60.08
N ILE A 25 31.81 3.74 -60.51
CA ILE A 25 30.67 4.36 -59.83
C ILE A 25 29.48 3.39 -59.79
N TYR A 26 29.14 2.76 -60.92
CA TYR A 26 28.04 1.79 -60.98
C TYR A 26 28.25 0.61 -60.02
N ARG A 27 29.47 0.04 -60.00
CA ARG A 27 29.80 -1.06 -59.07
C ARG A 27 29.68 -0.63 -57.62
N ARG A 28 30.12 0.58 -57.29
CA ARG A 28 30.02 1.13 -55.94
C ARG A 28 28.56 1.35 -55.53
N CYS A 29 27.76 2.03 -56.36
CA CYS A 29 26.34 2.25 -56.09
C CYS A 29 25.57 0.93 -55.93
N LYS A 30 25.90 -0.08 -56.74
CA LYS A 30 25.30 -1.41 -56.61
C LYS A 30 25.68 -2.10 -55.30
N ALA A 31 26.97 -2.10 -54.92
CA ALA A 31 27.41 -2.67 -53.66
C ALA A 31 26.82 -1.95 -52.44
N GLU A 32 26.67 -0.63 -52.50
CA GLU A 32 26.02 0.16 -51.44
C GLU A 32 24.52 -0.16 -51.33
N ALA A 33 23.83 -0.38 -52.45
CA ALA A 33 22.42 -0.80 -52.46
C ALA A 33 22.26 -2.22 -51.88
N ASP A 34 23.09 -3.18 -52.30
CA ASP A 34 23.06 -4.56 -51.82
C ASP A 34 23.34 -4.63 -50.30
N LEU A 35 24.31 -3.84 -49.81
CA LEU A 35 24.62 -3.75 -48.38
C LEU A 35 23.47 -3.12 -47.57
N SER A 36 22.82 -2.09 -48.12
CA SER A 36 21.66 -1.46 -47.50
C SER A 36 20.47 -2.42 -47.39
N GLU A 37 20.20 -3.19 -48.45
CA GLU A 37 19.14 -4.19 -48.44
C GLU A 37 19.43 -5.34 -47.47
N PHE A 38 20.67 -5.84 -47.44
CA PHE A 38 21.12 -6.83 -46.47
C PHE A 38 20.93 -6.32 -45.03
N ASN A 39 21.39 -5.10 -44.73
CA ASN A 39 21.25 -4.49 -43.42
C ASN A 39 19.78 -4.32 -43.02
N ARG A 40 18.92 -3.88 -43.95
CA ARG A 40 17.48 -3.74 -43.70
C ARG A 40 16.83 -5.07 -43.34
N VAL A 41 17.09 -6.12 -44.11
CA VAL A 41 16.53 -7.46 -43.89
C VAL A 41 17.06 -8.06 -42.59
N TRP A 42 18.36 -7.90 -42.33
CA TRP A 42 18.98 -8.41 -41.12
C TRP A 42 18.43 -7.75 -39.85
N VAL A 43 18.35 -6.42 -39.83
CA VAL A 43 17.78 -5.65 -38.70
C VAL A 43 16.31 -6.01 -38.51
N PHE A 44 15.53 -6.09 -39.58
CA PHE A 44 14.12 -6.45 -39.49
C PHE A 44 13.92 -7.86 -38.93
N ASN A 45 14.67 -8.85 -39.42
CA ASN A 45 14.60 -10.22 -38.92
C ASN A 45 15.01 -10.31 -37.44
N TRP A 46 16.04 -9.56 -37.04
CA TRP A 46 16.47 -9.49 -35.65
C TRP A 46 15.38 -8.89 -34.75
N TYR A 47 14.76 -7.79 -35.20
CA TYR A 47 13.64 -7.16 -34.51
C TYR A 47 12.45 -8.12 -34.34
N GLN A 48 12.06 -8.86 -35.39
CA GLN A 48 10.97 -9.82 -35.30
C GLN A 48 11.27 -10.93 -34.27
N LYS A 49 12.52 -11.44 -34.25
CA LYS A 49 12.94 -12.43 -33.25
C LYS A 49 12.90 -11.87 -31.83
N TRP A 50 13.37 -10.64 -31.63
CA TRP A 50 13.30 -9.96 -30.33
C TRP A 50 11.85 -9.79 -29.87
N LYS A 51 10.98 -9.27 -30.75
CA LYS A 51 9.55 -9.11 -30.47
C LYS A 51 8.86 -10.42 -30.07
N ALA A 52 9.18 -11.53 -30.75
CA ALA A 52 8.63 -12.83 -30.42
C ALA A 52 9.08 -13.34 -29.03
N ARG A 53 10.35 -13.11 -28.66
CA ARG A 53 10.86 -13.45 -27.32
C ARG A 53 10.16 -12.64 -26.23
N GLU A 54 9.92 -11.37 -26.50
CA GLU A 54 9.25 -10.47 -25.59
C GLU A 54 7.81 -10.93 -25.33
N ILE A 55 7.04 -11.22 -26.39
CA ILE A 55 5.68 -11.77 -26.29
C ILE A 55 5.66 -13.09 -25.51
N ASN A 56 6.62 -13.98 -25.76
CA ASN A 56 6.72 -15.25 -25.03
C ASN A 56 7.05 -15.02 -23.54
N SER A 57 7.88 -14.03 -23.23
CA SER A 57 8.22 -13.67 -21.85
C SER A 57 6.99 -13.14 -21.11
N TYR A 58 6.21 -12.24 -21.73
CA TYR A 58 4.93 -11.79 -21.16
C TYR A 58 3.95 -12.93 -20.90
N ARG A 59 3.81 -13.87 -21.86
CA ARG A 59 2.97 -15.06 -21.69
C ARG A 59 3.43 -15.93 -20.53
N ASN A 60 4.74 -16.13 -20.37
CA ASN A 60 5.29 -16.89 -19.25
C ASN A 60 5.02 -16.21 -17.92
N ILE A 61 5.21 -14.89 -17.83
CA ILE A 61 4.90 -14.12 -16.62
C ILE A 61 3.42 -14.25 -16.26
N LEU A 62 2.52 -14.11 -17.24
CA LEU A 62 1.08 -14.29 -17.02
C LEU A 62 0.74 -15.70 -16.52
N ASN A 63 1.30 -16.74 -17.15
CA ASN A 63 1.10 -18.13 -16.72
C ASN A 63 1.63 -18.38 -15.29
N LEU A 64 2.82 -17.86 -14.97
CA LEU A 64 3.39 -17.98 -13.63
C LEU A 64 2.53 -17.26 -12.59
N ASN A 65 2.06 -16.05 -12.90
CA ASN A 65 1.15 -15.31 -12.02
C ASN A 65 -0.18 -16.07 -11.79
N GLN A 66 -0.74 -16.68 -12.84
CA GLN A 66 -1.94 -17.51 -12.71
C GLN A 66 -1.69 -18.74 -11.82
N GLN A 67 -0.54 -19.39 -11.94
CA GLN A 67 -0.16 -20.51 -11.08
C GLN A 67 0.03 -20.07 -9.62
N ILE A 68 0.66 -18.93 -9.37
CA ILE A 68 0.82 -18.37 -8.01
C ILE A 68 -0.55 -18.10 -7.38
N LEU A 69 -1.48 -17.50 -8.12
CA LEU A 69 -2.85 -17.27 -7.65
C LEU A 69 -3.55 -18.59 -7.30
N ALA A 70 -3.44 -19.60 -8.16
CA ALA A 70 -4.00 -20.92 -7.91
C ALA A 70 -3.38 -21.59 -6.66
N LEU A 71 -2.08 -21.46 -6.45
CA LEU A 71 -1.38 -21.99 -5.29
C LEU A 71 -1.80 -21.29 -3.99
N HIS A 72 -1.91 -19.96 -3.98
CA HIS A 72 -2.44 -19.20 -2.84
C HIS A 72 -3.88 -19.60 -2.50
N ASN A 73 -4.75 -19.72 -3.51
CA ASN A 73 -6.12 -20.16 -3.32
C ASN A 73 -6.18 -21.60 -2.78
N ASN A 74 -5.34 -22.50 -3.27
CA ASN A 74 -5.27 -23.87 -2.76
C ASN A 74 -4.72 -23.93 -1.34
N GLN A 75 -3.73 -23.10 -0.98
CA GLN A 75 -3.24 -22.99 0.39
C GLN A 75 -4.31 -22.42 1.31
N GLN A 76 -5.05 -21.40 0.88
CA GLN A 76 -6.17 -20.85 1.62
C GLN A 76 -7.28 -21.88 1.80
N ASN A 77 -7.66 -22.61 0.74
CA ASN A 77 -8.63 -23.69 0.80
C ASN A 77 -8.17 -24.83 1.73
N ARG A 78 -6.87 -25.16 1.74
CA ARG A 78 -6.30 -26.14 2.69
C ARG A 78 -6.31 -25.63 4.13
N ARG A 79 -6.03 -24.35 4.38
CA ARG A 79 -6.16 -23.72 5.70
C ARG A 79 -7.61 -23.70 6.17
N ASN A 80 -8.56 -23.45 5.26
CA ASN A 80 -9.99 -23.49 5.55
C ASN A 80 -10.47 -24.93 5.85
N MET A 81 -9.93 -25.95 5.16
CA MET A 81 -10.25 -27.38 5.42
C MET A 81 -9.63 -27.94 6.70
N ALA A 82 -8.48 -27.43 7.15
CA ALA A 82 -7.83 -27.86 8.39
C ALA A 82 -8.46 -27.23 9.66
N GLY A 83 -9.38 -26.27 9.48
CA GLY A 83 -9.76 -25.32 10.53
C GLY A 83 -8.57 -24.41 10.83
N ILE A 84 -8.72 -23.10 10.69
CA ILE A 84 -7.69 -22.19 11.20
C ILE A 84 -7.71 -22.32 12.72
N PRO A 85 -6.64 -22.84 13.36
CA PRO A 85 -6.63 -22.99 14.80
C PRO A 85 -6.75 -21.60 15.42
N GLN A 86 -7.47 -21.52 16.55
CA GLN A 86 -7.56 -20.28 17.30
C GLN A 86 -6.14 -19.81 17.66
N PRO A 87 -5.75 -18.57 17.28
CA PRO A 87 -4.47 -18.04 17.68
C PRO A 87 -4.49 -17.75 19.18
N PHE A 88 -3.37 -17.95 19.86
CA PHE A 88 -3.19 -17.52 21.24
C PHE A 88 -2.17 -16.41 21.32
N PHE A 89 -2.34 -15.53 22.31
CA PHE A 89 -1.45 -14.42 22.61
C PHE A 89 -1.14 -14.41 24.11
N ASP A 90 0.14 -14.44 24.45
CA ASP A 90 0.68 -14.14 25.76
C ASP A 90 1.49 -12.83 25.72
N TRP A 91 1.80 -12.26 26.88
CA TRP A 91 2.37 -10.92 27.05
C TRP A 91 3.68 -10.69 26.29
N GLY A 92 4.45 -11.75 26.02
CA GLY A 92 5.74 -11.68 25.31
C GLY A 92 5.66 -11.93 23.80
N ASP A 93 4.47 -12.23 23.26
CA ASP A 93 4.30 -12.58 21.86
C ASP A 93 4.38 -11.34 20.95
N ASP A 94 4.74 -11.58 19.67
CA ASP A 94 4.78 -10.53 18.66
C ASP A 94 3.35 -10.08 18.28
N ILE A 95 3.04 -8.83 18.63
CA ILE A 95 1.73 -8.23 18.43
C ILE A 95 1.34 -8.19 16.93
N PRO A 96 2.21 -7.73 15.99
CA PRO A 96 1.91 -7.75 14.55
C PRO A 96 1.56 -9.15 14.01
N ASP A 97 2.35 -10.17 14.32
CA ASP A 97 2.12 -11.55 13.88
C ASP A 97 0.81 -12.11 14.46
N PHE A 98 0.53 -11.85 15.74
CA PHE A 98 -0.74 -12.22 16.35
C PHE A 98 -1.93 -11.57 15.63
N PHE A 99 -1.88 -10.26 15.35
CA PHE A 99 -2.96 -9.58 14.63
C PHE A 99 -3.18 -10.15 13.23
N ALA A 100 -2.11 -10.51 12.51
CA ALA A 100 -2.24 -11.15 11.20
C ALA A 100 -2.99 -12.50 11.29
N LYS A 101 -2.65 -13.32 12.29
CA LYS A 101 -3.33 -14.61 12.55
C LYS A 101 -4.78 -14.43 13.00
N LEU A 102 -5.05 -13.47 13.88
CA LEU A 102 -6.38 -13.15 14.37
C LEU A 102 -7.31 -12.70 13.23
N ARG A 103 -6.83 -11.85 12.32
CA ARG A 103 -7.61 -11.40 11.15
C ARG A 103 -8.05 -12.59 10.30
N LEU A 104 -7.15 -13.54 10.02
CA LEU A 104 -7.46 -14.76 9.26
C LEU A 104 -8.45 -15.65 10.01
N TYR A 105 -8.26 -15.82 11.32
CA TYR A 105 -9.16 -16.60 12.16
C TYR A 105 -10.58 -16.03 12.16
N LEU A 106 -10.75 -14.71 12.35
CA LEU A 106 -12.06 -14.05 12.34
C LEU A 106 -12.76 -14.14 10.98
N GLN A 107 -12.02 -13.99 9.88
CA GLN A 107 -12.55 -14.20 8.53
C GLN A 107 -13.08 -15.64 8.35
N ASN A 108 -12.35 -16.64 8.86
CA ASN A 108 -12.79 -18.03 8.81
C ASN A 108 -14.04 -18.29 9.68
N GLN A 109 -14.21 -17.54 10.77
CA GLN A 109 -15.44 -17.57 11.57
C GLN A 109 -16.59 -16.78 10.94
N GLY A 110 -16.41 -16.17 9.77
CA GLY A 110 -17.40 -15.30 9.14
C GLY A 110 -17.65 -14.00 9.89
N VAL A 111 -16.75 -13.61 10.80
CA VAL A 111 -16.88 -12.41 11.61
C VAL A 111 -16.29 -11.22 10.86
N ASN A 112 -17.15 -10.28 10.49
CA ASN A 112 -16.75 -8.99 9.95
C ASN A 112 -16.89 -7.89 11.03
N PRO A 113 -15.80 -7.37 11.61
CA PRO A 113 -15.89 -6.32 12.63
C PRO A 113 -16.40 -4.98 12.13
N ALA A 114 -16.49 -4.78 10.81
CA ALA A 114 -17.08 -3.58 10.21
C ALA A 114 -18.60 -3.72 9.99
N ASP A 115 -19.17 -4.91 10.23
CA ASP A 115 -20.61 -5.13 10.09
C ASP A 115 -21.37 -4.55 11.28
N ASN A 116 -21.87 -3.33 11.09
CA ASN A 116 -22.76 -2.61 12.00
C ASN A 116 -24.24 -2.73 11.59
N ALA A 117 -24.57 -3.52 10.56
CA ALA A 117 -25.91 -3.56 9.96
C ALA A 117 -26.82 -4.64 10.58
N GLY A 118 -26.25 -5.69 11.18
CA GLY A 118 -26.98 -6.66 12.00
C GLY A 118 -27.19 -6.11 13.41
N GLY A 119 -28.41 -6.20 13.96
CA GLY A 119 -28.69 -5.85 15.36
C GLY A 119 -27.78 -6.59 16.36
N PRO A 120 -27.81 -6.23 17.65
CA PRO A 120 -26.88 -6.76 18.64
C PRO A 120 -26.88 -8.31 18.70
N PRO A 121 -25.70 -8.96 18.83
CA PRO A 121 -24.37 -8.36 18.90
C PRO A 121 -23.82 -7.97 17.52
N THR A 122 -23.28 -6.75 17.42
CA THR A 122 -22.57 -6.25 16.24
C THR A 122 -21.36 -7.13 15.88
N GLY A 123 -20.93 -7.12 14.62
CA GLY A 123 -19.77 -7.93 14.19
C GLY A 123 -18.49 -7.64 14.99
N ARG A 124 -18.39 -6.45 15.59
CA ARG A 124 -17.27 -6.02 16.43
C ARG A 124 -17.36 -6.52 17.88
N GLU A 125 -18.56 -6.57 18.48
CA GLU A 125 -18.78 -7.22 19.78
C GLU A 125 -18.44 -8.70 19.72
N VAL A 126 -18.81 -9.36 18.61
CA VAL A 126 -18.44 -10.74 18.33
C VAL A 126 -16.92 -10.88 18.20
N ALA A 127 -16.25 -9.98 17.46
CA ALA A 127 -14.80 -9.99 17.31
C ALA A 127 -14.04 -9.82 18.63
N ILE A 128 -14.54 -8.99 19.56
CA ILE A 128 -13.96 -8.82 20.90
C ILE A 128 -14.06 -10.11 21.72
N GLY A 129 -15.20 -10.80 21.67
CA GLY A 129 -15.34 -12.09 22.35
C GLY A 129 -14.31 -13.12 21.86
N TYR A 130 -14.09 -13.18 20.54
CA TYR A 130 -13.04 -14.00 19.96
C TYR A 130 -11.63 -13.55 20.36
N LEU A 131 -11.34 -12.24 20.33
CA LEU A 131 -10.07 -11.67 20.77
C LEU A 131 -9.75 -12.06 22.22
N ARG A 132 -10.72 -11.89 23.14
CA ARG A 132 -10.61 -12.33 24.53
C ARG A 132 -10.30 -13.81 24.62
N GLY A 133 -10.99 -14.64 23.85
CA GLY A 133 -10.75 -16.09 23.78
C GLY A 133 -9.33 -16.47 23.34
N CYS A 134 -8.65 -15.58 22.60
CA CYS A 134 -7.26 -15.74 22.16
C CYS A 134 -6.23 -15.33 23.23
N MET A 135 -6.60 -14.55 24.24
CA MET A 135 -5.67 -14.09 25.27
C MET A 135 -5.33 -15.20 26.27
N ARG A 136 -4.09 -15.23 26.75
CA ARG A 136 -3.58 -16.19 27.76
C ARG A 136 -2.76 -15.49 28.83
N GLY A 137 -2.65 -16.15 29.98
CA GLY A 137 -1.81 -15.71 31.10
C GLY A 137 -2.07 -14.25 31.48
N ARG A 138 -0.98 -13.49 31.59
CA ARG A 138 -1.00 -12.07 31.97
C ARG A 138 -1.75 -11.19 30.97
N ALA A 139 -1.73 -11.55 29.68
CA ALA A 139 -2.47 -10.78 28.66
C ALA A 139 -3.99 -10.90 28.85
N LEU A 140 -4.49 -12.07 29.28
CA LEU A 140 -5.91 -12.26 29.58
C LEU A 140 -6.32 -11.49 30.84
N GLU A 141 -5.52 -11.56 31.90
CA GLU A 141 -5.77 -10.80 33.14
C GLU A 141 -5.87 -9.30 32.85
N TRP A 142 -4.90 -8.76 32.12
CA TRP A 142 -4.90 -7.37 31.69
C TRP A 142 -6.12 -7.05 30.81
N PHE A 143 -6.47 -7.92 29.86
CA PHE A 143 -7.63 -7.70 28.99
C PHE A 143 -8.95 -7.63 29.79
N ASP A 144 -9.12 -8.49 30.78
CA ASP A 144 -10.31 -8.50 31.64
C ASP A 144 -10.38 -7.25 32.52
N GLU A 145 -9.26 -6.87 33.12
CA GLU A 145 -9.16 -5.68 33.98
C GLU A 145 -9.34 -4.37 33.19
N GLU A 146 -8.69 -4.26 32.04
CA GLU A 146 -8.60 -3.00 31.30
C GLU A 146 -9.69 -2.84 30.25
N ILE A 147 -10.02 -3.89 29.49
CA ILE A 147 -10.92 -3.80 28.34
C ILE A 147 -12.34 -4.22 28.71
N THR A 148 -12.50 -5.24 29.56
CA THR A 148 -13.84 -5.75 29.91
C THR A 148 -14.47 -4.98 31.07
N THR A 149 -13.67 -4.61 32.08
CA THR A 149 -14.17 -3.97 33.30
C THR A 149 -14.34 -2.46 33.17
N LYS A 150 -13.42 -1.78 32.49
CA LYS A 150 -13.42 -0.31 32.39
C LYS A 150 -14.37 0.15 31.28
N GLN A 151 -15.23 1.09 31.61
CA GLN A 151 -16.30 1.55 30.71
C GLN A 151 -15.96 2.82 29.94
N ASN A 152 -14.93 3.55 30.37
CA ASN A 152 -14.59 4.86 29.83
C ASN A 152 -13.16 4.88 29.31
N TRP A 153 -12.81 5.89 28.54
CA TRP A 153 -11.47 6.06 28.01
C TRP A 153 -10.96 7.45 28.34
N GLU A 154 -9.76 7.48 28.90
CA GLU A 154 -9.02 8.69 29.18
C GLU A 154 -8.07 8.98 28.03
N LEU A 155 -8.06 10.24 27.60
CA LEU A 155 -7.13 10.78 26.64
C LEU A 155 -6.15 11.65 27.41
N ALA A 156 -5.10 11.02 27.95
CA ALA A 156 -4.21 11.62 28.93
C ALA A 156 -3.49 12.88 28.39
N ASN A 157 -3.36 12.99 27.07
CA ASN A 157 -2.69 14.12 26.42
C ASN A 157 -3.65 15.28 26.11
N LEU A 158 -4.94 15.18 26.46
CA LEU A 158 -5.95 16.19 26.15
C LEU A 158 -6.59 16.72 27.43
N LEU A 159 -6.74 18.05 27.51
CA LEU A 159 -7.41 18.72 28.62
C LEU A 159 -8.91 18.98 28.32
N ASP A 160 -9.71 19.02 29.38
CA ASP A 160 -11.17 19.13 29.37
C ASP A 160 -11.72 20.56 29.22
N ASN A 161 -10.83 21.53 28.98
CA ASN A 161 -11.11 22.96 28.86
C ASN A 161 -11.90 23.40 27.61
N THR A 162 -12.49 22.47 26.85
CA THR A 162 -13.05 22.76 25.52
C THR A 162 -14.44 22.18 25.24
N GLY A 163 -15.16 21.64 26.23
CA GLY A 163 -16.62 21.52 26.04
C GLY A 163 -17.19 20.30 25.33
N GLN A 164 -16.49 19.16 25.27
CA GLN A 164 -16.82 18.15 24.27
C GLN A 164 -17.57 16.93 24.82
N ALA A 165 -18.64 16.55 24.11
CA ALA A 165 -19.57 15.48 24.50
C ALA A 165 -19.21 14.09 23.96
N ASN A 166 -18.34 13.99 22.94
CA ASN A 166 -18.00 12.72 22.28
C ASN A 166 -16.66 12.78 21.49
N LEU A 167 -16.21 11.61 21.02
CA LEU A 167 -14.97 11.44 20.24
C LEU A 167 -14.96 12.14 18.88
N VAL A 168 -16.13 12.40 18.28
CA VAL A 168 -16.25 13.13 17.01
C VAL A 168 -15.62 14.50 17.17
N ALA A 169 -16.04 15.18 18.23
CA ALA A 169 -15.61 16.54 18.48
C ALA A 169 -14.16 16.61 19.02
N VAL A 170 -13.67 15.54 19.64
CA VAL A 170 -12.24 15.40 19.96
C VAL A 170 -11.39 15.32 18.68
N ASN A 171 -11.82 14.56 17.68
CA ASN A 171 -11.05 14.35 16.44
C ASN A 171 -11.02 15.58 15.50
N GLY A 172 -11.85 16.60 15.78
CA GLY A 172 -11.94 17.84 15.01
C GLY A 172 -11.23 19.04 15.65
N ARG A 173 -10.41 18.84 16.69
CA ARG A 173 -9.77 19.95 17.42
C ARG A 173 -8.69 20.64 16.58
N THR A 174 -8.60 21.96 16.72
CA THR A 174 -7.49 22.74 16.18
C THR A 174 -6.26 22.65 17.09
N ALA A 175 -5.08 22.95 16.54
CA ALA A 175 -3.83 22.97 17.31
C ALA A 175 -3.90 23.84 18.58
N VAL A 176 -4.66 24.94 18.56
CA VAL A 176 -4.88 25.82 19.74
C VAL A 176 -5.73 25.14 20.84
N GLN A 177 -6.65 24.25 20.46
CA GLN A 177 -7.62 23.61 21.36
C GLN A 177 -7.09 22.35 22.05
N ILE A 178 -5.89 21.88 21.68
CA ILE A 178 -5.29 20.64 22.18
C ILE A 178 -4.43 20.89 23.44
N GLY A 179 -4.06 22.15 23.69
CA GLY A 179 -3.21 22.55 24.82
C GLY A 179 -1.72 22.35 24.53
N ASN A 180 -0.86 23.22 25.10
CA ASN A 180 0.57 23.30 24.77
C ASN A 180 1.39 22.00 25.00
N GLN A 181 0.90 21.03 25.78
CA GLN A 181 1.68 19.84 26.15
C GLN A 181 1.61 18.68 25.13
N ALA A 182 0.60 18.62 24.26
CA ALA A 182 0.51 17.60 23.19
C ALA A 182 1.16 18.04 21.86
N LEU A 183 1.58 19.31 21.76
CA LEU A 183 2.20 19.87 20.56
C LEU A 183 3.68 19.48 20.40
N ASN A 184 4.40 19.20 21.49
CA ASN A 184 5.83 18.89 21.40
C ASN A 184 6.11 17.51 20.74
N GLU A 185 5.11 16.62 20.68
CA GLU A 185 5.28 15.29 20.09
C GLU A 185 4.60 15.12 18.73
N VAL A 186 3.75 16.07 18.28
CA VAL A 186 2.87 15.82 17.11
C VAL A 186 3.34 16.54 15.86
N LEU A 187 3.16 17.83 15.62
CA LEU A 187 3.60 18.41 14.33
C LEU A 187 3.69 19.93 14.44
N GLY A 188 4.72 20.54 13.86
CA GLY A 188 4.86 22.00 13.69
C GLY A 188 3.78 22.65 12.79
N GLN A 189 2.52 22.47 13.14
CA GLN A 189 1.32 22.91 12.42
C GLN A 189 0.85 24.29 12.92
N PRO A 190 0.25 25.12 12.05
CA PRO A 190 -0.26 26.42 12.44
C PRO A 190 -1.50 26.30 13.34
N GLY A 191 -1.73 27.29 14.20
CA GLY A 191 -2.78 27.27 15.24
C GLY A 191 -4.21 27.03 14.74
N THR A 192 -4.49 27.30 13.47
CA THR A 192 -5.79 27.09 12.82
C THR A 192 -5.97 25.72 12.18
N ALA A 193 -4.92 24.91 12.08
CA ALA A 193 -4.98 23.58 11.49
C ALA A 193 -5.75 22.61 12.38
N ILE A 194 -6.68 21.85 11.78
CA ILE A 194 -7.36 20.73 12.43
C ILE A 194 -6.36 19.58 12.52
N VAL A 195 -6.16 19.06 13.73
CA VAL A 195 -5.25 17.92 13.98
C VAL A 195 -6.08 16.66 14.10
N LYS A 196 -5.83 15.69 13.22
CA LYS A 196 -6.39 14.35 13.35
C LYS A 196 -5.67 13.64 14.49
N LEU A 197 -6.34 13.55 15.63
CA LEU A 197 -5.85 12.84 16.84
C LEU A 197 -6.07 11.33 16.77
N ARG A 198 -6.79 10.89 15.73
CA ARG A 198 -7.05 9.51 15.37
C ARG A 198 -6.51 9.25 13.97
N ALA A 199 -5.53 8.36 13.84
CA ALA A 199 -5.21 7.78 12.54
C ALA A 199 -6.17 6.60 12.30
N VAL A 200 -6.81 6.58 11.12
CA VAL A 200 -7.64 5.46 10.68
C VAL A 200 -7.22 5.15 9.24
N GLU A 201 -6.45 4.08 9.06
CA GLU A 201 -6.13 3.54 7.73
C GLU A 201 -7.06 2.37 7.35
N GLY A 202 -7.82 1.83 8.30
CA GLY A 202 -8.78 0.76 8.09
C GLY A 202 -9.60 0.42 9.35
N PRO A 203 -10.58 -0.50 9.26
CA PRO A 203 -11.44 -0.90 10.39
C PRO A 203 -10.70 -1.59 11.55
N TRP A 204 -9.40 -1.85 11.38
CA TRP A 204 -8.53 -2.53 12.35
C TRP A 204 -7.45 -1.62 12.94
N ASP A 205 -7.28 -0.41 12.37
CA ASP A 205 -6.10 0.41 12.58
C ASP A 205 -6.52 1.77 13.14
N GLU A 206 -7.26 1.73 14.27
CA GLU A 206 -7.54 2.91 15.07
C GLU A 206 -6.36 3.18 16.00
N ASP A 207 -5.55 4.18 15.67
CA ASP A 207 -4.45 4.62 16.53
C ASP A 207 -4.82 5.90 17.28
N TRP A 208 -4.88 5.78 18.60
CA TRP A 208 -5.15 6.87 19.56
C TRP A 208 -3.94 7.21 20.43
N ARG A 209 -2.74 6.69 20.11
CA ARG A 209 -1.50 6.93 20.88
C ARG A 209 -1.20 8.43 21.00
N ILE A 210 -1.46 9.19 19.94
CA ILE A 210 -1.30 10.66 19.93
C ILE A 210 -2.10 11.31 21.06
N ALA A 211 -3.32 10.84 21.31
CA ALA A 211 -4.18 11.36 22.37
C ALA A 211 -3.88 10.77 23.77
N GLY A 212 -2.93 9.84 23.88
CA GLY A 212 -2.65 9.13 25.14
C GLY A 212 -3.81 8.24 25.58
N GLY A 213 -4.54 7.65 24.62
CA GLY A 213 -5.76 6.90 24.87
C GLY A 213 -5.54 5.66 25.74
N ARG A 214 -6.24 5.57 26.87
CA ARG A 214 -6.21 4.42 27.79
C ARG A 214 -7.58 4.14 28.43
N PRO A 215 -7.92 2.88 28.73
CA PRO A 215 -9.12 2.56 29.50
C PRO A 215 -9.10 3.17 30.92
N THR A 216 -10.24 3.63 31.41
CA THR A 216 -10.38 4.24 32.74
C THR A 216 -11.75 4.00 33.38
N ASN A 217 -11.79 4.05 34.71
CA ASN A 217 -13.03 4.08 35.50
C ASN A 217 -13.43 5.50 35.92
N ASN A 218 -12.64 6.51 35.53
CA ASN A 218 -12.98 7.90 35.82
C ASN A 218 -14.32 8.27 35.18
N THR A 219 -15.06 9.16 35.84
CA THR A 219 -16.32 9.67 35.29
C THR A 219 -16.04 10.50 34.04
N PRO A 220 -16.86 10.37 32.98
CA PRO A 220 -16.76 11.24 31.82
C PRO A 220 -16.85 12.72 32.20
N ASN A 221 -16.07 13.58 31.55
CA ASN A 221 -16.14 15.01 31.84
C ASN A 221 -17.50 15.56 31.40
N ALA A 222 -18.05 16.46 32.21
CA ALA A 222 -19.18 17.28 31.77
C ALA A 222 -18.75 18.22 30.64
N PRO A 223 -19.64 18.57 29.69
CA PRO A 223 -19.36 19.63 28.73
C PRO A 223 -18.98 20.93 29.48
N ASN A 224 -17.81 21.47 29.16
CA ASN A 224 -17.23 22.72 29.68
C ASN A 224 -16.85 22.66 31.16
N ALA A 225 -16.45 21.48 31.66
CA ALA A 225 -16.00 21.31 33.03
C ALA A 225 -14.87 22.30 33.44
N ASN A 226 -14.02 22.72 32.49
CA ASN A 226 -12.97 23.74 32.67
C ASN A 226 -12.10 23.51 33.93
N ALA A 227 -11.95 22.25 34.33
CA ALA A 227 -11.25 21.87 35.55
C ALA A 227 -9.74 21.71 35.32
N GLY A 228 -9.29 21.69 34.06
CA GLY A 228 -7.89 21.44 33.71
C GLY A 228 -7.51 19.97 33.87
N ASN A 229 -8.50 19.08 33.89
CA ASN A 229 -8.31 17.64 33.99
C ASN A 229 -8.15 17.01 32.62
N THR A 230 -7.64 15.78 32.58
CA THR A 230 -7.61 14.96 31.37
C THR A 230 -9.03 14.70 30.85
N VAL A 231 -9.17 14.62 29.53
CA VAL A 231 -10.43 14.26 28.88
C VAL A 231 -10.71 12.77 29.12
N VAL A 232 -11.89 12.49 29.62
CA VAL A 232 -12.49 11.18 29.81
C VAL A 232 -13.77 11.16 29.01
N VAL A 233 -13.83 10.30 28.01
CA VAL A 233 -15.00 10.11 27.17
C VAL A 233 -15.77 8.88 27.64
N PRO A 234 -17.12 8.94 27.66
CA PRO A 234 -17.93 7.78 27.96
C PRO A 234 -17.78 6.77 26.82
N GLY A 235 -17.51 5.51 27.16
CA GLY A 235 -17.55 4.39 26.23
C GLY A 235 -16.84 4.65 24.91
N ILE A 236 -15.52 4.51 24.87
CA ILE A 236 -14.89 4.03 23.63
C ILE A 236 -15.37 2.60 23.46
N ARG A 237 -16.55 2.48 22.86
CA ARG A 237 -17.04 1.23 22.30
C ARG A 237 -16.31 1.11 20.98
N PHE A 238 -15.55 0.03 20.85
CA PHE A 238 -15.01 -0.43 19.57
C PHE A 238 -16.11 -0.27 18.50
N GLY A 239 -15.93 0.63 17.52
CA GLY A 239 -16.88 0.80 16.42
C GLY A 239 -17.91 1.92 16.59
N GLN A 240 -17.67 2.94 17.42
CA GLN A 240 -18.41 4.19 17.27
C GLN A 240 -18.17 4.76 15.86
N ALA A 241 -19.19 4.62 15.01
CA ALA A 241 -19.33 5.47 13.84
C ALA A 241 -19.35 6.92 14.36
N VAL A 242 -18.27 7.62 14.07
CA VAL A 242 -18.21 9.07 14.10
C VAL A 242 -18.61 9.55 12.72
#